data_AF-A0A7W0Y854-F1
#
_entry.id   AF-A0A7W0Y854-F1
#
_cell.length_a   1.000
_cell.length_b   1.000
_cell.length_c   1.000
_cell.angle_alpha   90.00
_cell.angle_beta   90.00
_cell.angle_gamma   90.00
#
_symmetry.space_group_name_H-M   'P 1'
#
loop_
_entity.id
_entity.type
_entity.pdbx_description
1 polymer ?
#
loop_
_entity_poly.entity_id
_entity_poly.type
_entity_poly.pdbx_seq_one_letter_code
_entity_poly.pdbx_strand_id
1 'polypeptide(L)'
;MNKRYSLAVHYRGARRKAEACAAIDRAVAALSRAMRVIPGKFVANVIPFGARNKGDMLLELRDQEPADVALYVGDDVNDENVFVLDQPGRILSMRVGRTTKTAARFYLRDQGEIDGLLAWMVKLRTQRAFA
;
A
#
# COMPACT_ATOMS: atom_id res chain seq x y z
N MET A 1 -10.19 -0.56 -0.74
CA MET A 1 -10.40 -1.43 0.44
C MET A 1 -11.78 -1.17 1.02
N ASN A 2 -12.62 -2.20 1.14
CA ASN A 2 -13.89 -2.10 1.85
C ASN A 2 -13.62 -2.12 3.37
N LYS A 3 -13.79 -0.97 4.04
CA LYS A 3 -13.56 -0.83 5.49
C LYS A 3 -14.55 -1.61 6.36
N ARG A 4 -15.61 -2.17 5.78
CA ARG A 4 -16.68 -2.89 6.50
C ARG A 4 -16.19 -4.14 7.25
N TYR A 5 -14.97 -4.60 6.97
CA TYR A 5 -14.36 -5.75 7.65
C TYR A 5 -12.96 -5.48 8.22
N SER A 6 -12.48 -4.23 8.25
CA SER A 6 -11.14 -3.90 8.79
C SER A 6 -11.25 -3.08 10.08
N LEU A 7 -10.48 -3.43 11.11
CA LEU A 7 -10.38 -2.67 12.36
C LEU A 7 -8.98 -2.08 12.50
N ALA A 8 -8.87 -0.77 12.75
CA ALA A 8 -7.60 -0.11 13.05
C ALA A 8 -7.53 0.19 14.55
N VAL A 9 -6.61 -0.46 15.26
CA VAL A 9 -6.40 -0.23 16.70
C VAL A 9 -5.20 0.67 16.89
N HIS A 10 -5.45 1.94 17.20
CA HIS A 10 -4.40 2.92 17.46
C HIS A 10 -3.90 2.80 18.91
N TYR A 11 -2.58 2.66 19.08
CA TYR A 11 -1.95 2.55 20.40
C TYR A 11 -0.90 3.64 20.65
N ARG A 12 -0.94 4.72 19.87
CA ARG A 12 -0.01 5.87 20.03
C ARG A 12 -0.02 6.45 21.44
N GLY A 13 -1.20 6.51 22.07
CA GLY A 13 -1.39 7.02 23.43
C GLY A 13 -1.04 6.02 24.54
N ALA A 14 -0.69 4.77 24.22
CA ALA A 14 -0.34 3.78 25.23
C ALA A 14 1.03 4.10 25.85
N ARG A 15 1.08 4.17 27.19
CA ARG A 15 2.34 4.36 27.94
C ARG A 15 3.30 3.19 27.72
N ARG A 16 2.77 1.96 27.72
CA ARG A 16 3.51 0.70 27.54
C ARG A 16 3.17 0.09 26.16
N LYS A 17 3.88 0.52 25.12
CA LYS A 17 3.55 0.16 23.71
C LYS A 17 3.68 -1.34 23.43
N ALA A 18 4.72 -1.99 23.94
CA ALA A 18 4.93 -3.42 23.72
C ALA A 18 3.78 -4.27 24.30
N GLU A 19 3.27 -3.90 25.48
CA GLU A 19 2.11 -4.57 26.08
C GLU A 19 0.81 -4.28 25.34
N ALA A 20 0.63 -3.06 24.82
CA ALA A 20 -0.50 -2.76 23.97
C ALA A 20 -0.50 -3.64 22.72
N CYS A 21 0.65 -3.79 22.05
CA CYS A 21 0.77 -4.72 20.91
C CYS A 21 0.45 -6.16 21.32
N ALA A 22 1.06 -6.66 22.40
CA ALA A 22 0.82 -8.04 22.85
C ALA A 22 -0.64 -8.28 23.26
N ALA A 23 -1.32 -7.29 23.84
CA ALA A 23 -2.74 -7.37 24.16
C ALA A 23 -3.61 -7.39 22.90
N ILE A 24 -3.27 -6.58 21.90
CA ILE A 24 -3.94 -6.60 20.59
C ILE A 24 -3.78 -7.99 19.95
N ASP A 25 -2.55 -8.52 19.90
CA ASP A 25 -2.28 -9.83 19.30
C ASP A 25 -3.09 -10.95 19.99
N ARG A 26 -3.14 -10.95 21.32
CA ARG A 26 -3.99 -11.89 22.09
C ARG A 26 -5.47 -11.74 21.78
N ALA A 27 -5.98 -10.51 21.71
CA ALA A 27 -7.38 -10.24 21.41
C ALA A 27 -7.75 -10.70 20.00
N VAL A 28 -6.87 -10.48 19.03
CA VAL A 28 -7.07 -10.93 17.64
C VAL A 28 -7.03 -12.45 17.54
N ALA A 29 -6.12 -13.11 18.26
CA ALA A 29 -6.02 -14.58 18.28
C ALA A 29 -7.25 -15.27 18.91
N ALA A 30 -7.98 -14.57 19.79
CA ALA A 30 -9.19 -15.08 20.42
C ALA A 30 -10.46 -14.98 19.55
N LEU A 31 -10.38 -14.34 18.38
CA LEU A 31 -11.53 -14.20 17.48
C LEU A 31 -11.89 -15.55 16.82
N SER A 32 -13.18 -15.82 16.70
CA SER A 32 -13.69 -17.06 16.07
C SER A 32 -13.40 -17.16 14.57
N ARG A 33 -13.09 -16.03 13.93
CA ARG A 33 -12.68 -15.95 12.53
C ARG A 33 -11.19 -15.65 12.46
N ALA A 34 -10.49 -16.36 11.57
CA ALA A 34 -9.08 -16.08 11.29
C ALA A 34 -8.90 -14.64 10.79
N MET A 35 -8.07 -13.88 11.51
CA MET A 35 -7.69 -12.51 11.19
C MET A 35 -6.17 -12.42 11.06
N ARG A 36 -5.70 -11.42 10.31
CA ARG A 36 -4.29 -11.04 10.19
C ARG A 36 -4.10 -9.64 10.73
N VAL A 37 -3.02 -9.44 11.49
CA VAL A 37 -2.57 -8.13 11.95
C VAL A 37 -1.51 -7.61 10.97
N ILE A 38 -1.73 -6.39 10.51
CA ILE A 38 -0.79 -5.63 9.70
C ILE A 38 -0.27 -4.46 10.56
N PRO A 39 1.04 -4.42 10.87
CA PRO A 39 1.60 -3.34 11.66
C PRO A 39 1.65 -2.03 10.85
N GLY A 40 1.40 -0.92 11.52
CA GLY A 40 1.61 0.43 11.01
C GLY A 40 2.17 1.34 12.10
N LYS A 41 2.39 2.63 11.78
CA LYS A 41 2.97 3.59 12.72
C LYS A 41 2.03 3.89 13.90
N PHE A 42 2.23 3.14 14.99
CA PHE A 42 1.39 3.15 16.20
C PHE A 42 -0.07 2.73 15.97
N VAL A 43 -0.27 1.81 15.02
CA VAL A 43 -1.58 1.23 14.70
C VAL A 43 -1.42 -0.23 14.33
N ALA A 44 -2.35 -1.07 14.77
CA ALA A 44 -2.50 -2.45 14.32
C ALA A 44 -3.75 -2.53 13.45
N ASN A 45 -3.57 -2.82 12.16
CA ASN A 45 -4.68 -3.00 11.23
C ASN A 45 -5.06 -4.48 11.20
N VAL A 46 -6.24 -4.81 11.72
CA VAL A 46 -6.78 -6.17 11.78
C VAL A 46 -7.74 -6.36 10.61
N ILE A 47 -7.46 -7.35 9.78
CA ILE A 47 -8.26 -7.70 8.60
C ILE A 47 -8.52 -9.20 8.54
N PRO A 48 -9.58 -9.68 7.85
CA PRO A 48 -9.81 -11.09 7.65
C PRO A 48 -8.62 -11.77 6.99
N PHE A 49 -8.32 -12.98 7.44
CA PHE A 49 -7.38 -13.85 6.73
C PHE A 49 -7.92 -14.12 5.32
N GLY A 50 -7.09 -13.90 4.29
CA GLY A 50 -7.50 -13.95 2.89
C GLY A 50 -8.18 -12.68 2.34
N ALA A 51 -8.31 -11.61 3.14
CA ALA A 51 -8.74 -10.32 2.59
C ALA A 51 -7.72 -9.80 1.56
N ARG A 52 -8.26 -9.28 0.45
CA ARG A 52 -7.47 -8.77 -0.67
C ARG A 52 -6.52 -7.66 -0.21
N ASN A 53 -5.28 -7.75 -0.64
CA ASN A 53 -4.26 -6.73 -0.43
C ASN A 53 -4.26 -5.71 -1.60
N LYS A 54 -3.43 -4.66 -1.49
CA LYS A 54 -3.38 -3.61 -2.53
C LYS A 54 -2.91 -4.14 -3.90
N GLY A 55 -2.04 -5.15 -3.91
CA GLY A 55 -1.59 -5.84 -5.12
C GLY A 55 -2.72 -6.58 -5.82
N ASP A 56 -3.51 -7.38 -5.08
CA ASP A 56 -4.67 -8.10 -5.63
C ASP A 56 -5.70 -7.15 -6.24
N MET A 57 -5.86 -5.97 -5.63
CA MET A 57 -6.76 -4.92 -6.12
C MET A 57 -6.21 -4.23 -7.36
N LEU A 58 -4.89 -3.96 -7.42
CA LEU A 58 -4.27 -3.34 -8.59
C LEU A 58 -4.38 -4.24 -9.82
N LEU A 59 -4.14 -5.53 -9.66
CA LEU A 59 -4.24 -6.50 -10.76
C LEU A 59 -5.67 -6.56 -11.30
N GLU A 60 -6.66 -6.65 -10.42
CA GLU A 60 -8.08 -6.61 -10.83
C GLU A 60 -8.46 -5.31 -11.51
N LEU A 61 -8.05 -4.16 -10.97
CA LEU A 61 -8.36 -2.86 -11.57
C LEU A 61 -7.77 -2.77 -12.98
N ARG A 62 -6.52 -3.22 -13.16
CA ARG A 62 -5.88 -3.23 -14.48
C ARG A 62 -6.57 -4.19 -15.45
N ASP A 63 -7.12 -5.29 -14.98
CA ASP A 63 -7.86 -6.23 -15.83
C ASP A 63 -9.26 -5.70 -16.20
N GLN A 64 -9.80 -4.75 -15.43
CA GLN A 64 -11.07 -4.06 -15.68
C GLN A 64 -10.93 -2.81 -16.57
N GLU A 65 -9.78 -2.14 -16.49
CA GLU A 65 -9.50 -0.93 -17.25
C GLU A 65 -8.70 -1.25 -18.52
N PRO A 66 -8.91 -0.53 -19.63
CA PRO A 66 -8.12 -0.70 -20.86
C PRO A 66 -6.73 -0.06 -20.72
N ALA A 67 -5.97 -0.41 -19.68
CA ALA A 67 -4.65 0.14 -19.38
C ALA A 67 -3.57 -0.93 -19.51
N ASP A 68 -2.69 -0.78 -20.50
CA ASP A 68 -1.57 -1.72 -20.73
C ASP A 68 -0.56 -1.70 -19.57
N VAL A 69 -0.37 -0.53 -18.95
CA VAL A 69 0.62 -0.29 -17.91
C VAL A 69 -0.01 0.49 -16.75
N ALA A 70 0.20 0.01 -15.53
CA ALA A 70 -0.18 0.71 -14.30
C ALA A 70 1.03 1.37 -13.64
N LEU A 71 0.91 2.66 -13.29
CA LEU A 71 1.84 3.33 -12.37
C LEU A 71 1.26 3.23 -10.96
N TYR A 72 2.07 2.73 -10.02
CA TYR A 72 1.73 2.66 -8.61
C TYR A 72 2.75 3.42 -7.76
N VAL A 73 2.27 4.36 -6.94
CA VAL A 73 3.09 5.16 -6.03
C VAL A 73 2.60 4.94 -4.60
N GLY A 74 3.50 4.53 -3.70
CA GLY A 74 3.14 4.19 -2.31
C GLY A 74 4.20 4.61 -1.30
N ASP A 75 3.79 4.84 -0.05
CA ASP A 75 4.63 5.39 1.02
C ASP A 75 4.74 4.49 2.26
N ASP A 76 4.01 3.37 2.29
CA ASP A 76 3.88 2.53 3.48
C ASP A 76 4.28 1.07 3.20
N VAL A 77 4.49 0.29 4.26
CA VAL A 77 4.85 -1.13 4.20
C VAL A 77 3.79 -1.95 3.46
N ASN A 78 2.52 -1.54 3.51
CA ASN A 78 1.44 -2.20 2.79
C ASN A 78 1.52 -2.06 1.26
N ASP A 79 2.29 -1.08 0.78
CA ASP A 79 2.53 -0.89 -0.64
C ASP A 79 3.54 -1.89 -1.20
N GLU A 80 4.35 -2.52 -0.33
CA GLU A 80 5.27 -3.58 -0.74
C GLU A 80 4.52 -4.77 -1.35
N ASN A 81 3.27 -5.02 -0.95
CA ASN A 81 2.41 -6.02 -1.59
C ASN A 81 2.20 -5.77 -3.09
N VAL A 82 2.29 -4.51 -3.53
CA VAL A 82 2.24 -4.15 -4.95
C VAL A 82 3.63 -4.23 -5.57
N PHE A 83 4.64 -3.73 -4.85
CA PHE A 83 6.00 -3.62 -5.37
C PHE A 83 6.68 -4.97 -5.63
N VAL A 84 6.31 -6.01 -4.89
CA VAL A 84 6.83 -7.38 -5.09
C VAL A 84 6.17 -8.13 -6.25
N LEU A 85 5.14 -7.57 -6.89
CA LEU A 85 4.48 -8.22 -8.03
C LEU A 85 5.43 -8.29 -9.23
N ASP A 86 5.72 -9.50 -9.69
CA ASP A 86 6.52 -9.74 -10.89
C ASP A 86 5.68 -9.48 -12.15
N GLN A 87 5.62 -8.21 -12.58
CA GLN A 87 4.83 -7.73 -13.70
C GLN A 87 5.66 -6.80 -14.61
N PRO A 88 6.76 -7.30 -15.20
CA PRO A 88 7.69 -6.49 -15.98
C PRO A 88 6.99 -5.85 -17.17
N GLY A 89 7.23 -4.55 -17.37
CA GLY A 89 6.61 -3.76 -18.45
C GLY A 89 5.12 -3.45 -18.25
N ARG A 90 4.45 -4.06 -17.26
CA ARG A 90 3.01 -3.87 -16.99
C ARG A 90 2.74 -3.08 -15.71
N ILE A 91 3.67 -3.11 -14.75
CA ILE A 91 3.58 -2.31 -13.52
C ILE A 91 4.87 -1.51 -13.34
N LEU A 92 4.72 -0.20 -13.18
CA LEU A 92 5.77 0.72 -12.79
C LEU A 92 5.53 1.13 -11.33
N SER A 93 6.44 0.74 -10.44
CA SER A 93 6.33 0.99 -9.00
C SER A 93 7.26 2.10 -8.52
N MET A 94 6.76 3.01 -7.67
CA MET A 94 7.55 4.05 -7.01
C MET A 94 7.28 4.12 -5.51
N ARG A 95 8.33 4.21 -4.69
CA ARG A 95 8.25 4.40 -3.24
C ARG A 95 8.42 5.88 -2.86
N VAL A 96 7.56 6.43 -1.99
CA VAL A 96 7.67 7.82 -1.51
C VAL A 96 8.52 7.91 -0.25
N GLY A 97 9.81 8.17 -0.42
CA GLY A 97 10.81 8.15 0.64
C GLY A 97 11.89 7.13 0.33
N ARG A 98 13.14 7.47 0.64
CA ARG A 98 14.29 6.58 0.39
C ARG A 98 14.41 5.51 1.46
N THR A 99 14.48 4.26 1.03
CA THR A 99 14.76 3.11 1.89
C THR A 99 15.41 2.00 1.07
N THR A 100 16.28 1.21 1.69
CA THR A 100 16.84 -0.01 1.09
C THR A 100 15.92 -1.22 1.25
N LYS A 101 14.85 -1.08 2.04
CA LYS A 101 13.87 -2.14 2.33
C LYS A 101 12.59 -1.91 1.52
N THR A 102 12.69 -1.91 0.20
CA THR A 102 11.55 -1.82 -0.71
C THR A 102 11.82 -2.59 -1.99
N ALA A 103 10.79 -3.22 -2.55
CA ALA A 103 10.85 -3.84 -3.87
C ALA A 103 10.53 -2.84 -5.00
N ALA A 104 10.17 -1.58 -4.68
CA ALA A 104 9.84 -0.59 -5.69
C ALA A 104 11.05 -0.28 -6.58
N ARG A 105 10.83 -0.30 -7.89
CA ARG A 105 11.86 -0.02 -8.90
C ARG A 105 12.40 1.41 -8.84
N PHE A 106 11.59 2.38 -8.45
CA PHE A 106 11.97 3.79 -8.34
C PHE A 106 11.53 4.38 -6.99
N TYR A 107 11.99 5.59 -6.69
CA TYR A 107 11.55 6.32 -5.51
C TYR A 107 11.34 7.81 -5.81
N LEU A 108 10.45 8.43 -5.04
CA LEU A 108 10.36 9.87 -4.82
C LEU A 108 11.01 10.18 -3.46
N ARG A 109 11.68 11.32 -3.31
CA ARG A 109 12.37 11.75 -2.09
C ARG A 109 11.39 11.91 -0.93
N ASP A 110 10.26 12.54 -1.20
CA ASP A 110 9.19 12.82 -0.24
C ASP A 110 7.86 13.05 -0.98
N GLN A 111 6.81 13.31 -0.20
CA GLN A 111 5.45 13.50 -0.72
C GLN A 111 5.32 14.73 -1.63
N GLY A 112 6.16 15.76 -1.46
CA GLY A 112 6.11 16.98 -2.26
C GLY A 112 6.47 16.77 -3.73
N GLU A 113 7.14 15.67 -4.07
CA GLU A 113 7.47 15.36 -5.46
C GLU A 113 6.31 14.72 -6.25
N ILE A 114 5.24 14.31 -5.58
CA ILE A 114 4.06 13.72 -6.24
C ILE A 114 3.46 14.70 -7.24
N ASP A 115 3.34 15.97 -6.87
CA ASP A 115 2.78 17.00 -7.75
C ASP A 115 3.61 17.18 -9.02
N GLY A 116 4.95 17.15 -8.88
CA GLY A 116 5.87 17.21 -10.01
C GLY A 116 5.75 16.00 -10.93
N LEU A 117 5.63 14.80 -10.37
CA LEU A 117 5.39 13.57 -11.13
C LEU A 117 4.09 13.65 -11.93
N LEU A 118 2.99 14.04 -11.29
CA LEU A 118 1.68 14.17 -11.94
C LEU A 118 1.70 15.23 -13.04
N ALA A 119 2.31 16.40 -12.78
CA ALA A 119 2.47 17.45 -13.78
C ALA A 119 3.27 16.97 -14.99
N TRP A 120 4.34 16.20 -14.76
CA TRP A 120 5.13 15.61 -15.83
C TRP A 120 4.34 14.59 -16.66
N MET A 121 3.53 13.74 -16.02
CA MET A 121 2.65 12.80 -16.72
C MET A 121 1.60 13.52 -17.59
N VAL A 122 0.99 14.59 -17.06
CA VAL A 122 0.04 15.41 -17.83
C VAL A 122 0.73 16.01 -19.05
N LYS A 123 1.94 16.55 -18.89
CA LYS A 123 2.73 17.11 -20.00
C LYS A 123 3.06 16.06 -21.06
N LEU A 124 3.45 14.86 -20.67
CA LEU A 124 3.71 13.77 -21.64
C LEU A 124 2.45 13.37 -22.39
N ARG A 125 1.31 13.32 -21.70
CA ARG A 125 0.02 13.00 -22.31
C ARG A 125 -0.38 14.04 -23.35
N THR A 126 -0.22 15.33 -23.04
CA THR A 126 -0.57 16.40 -23.99
C THR A 126 0.37 16.39 -25.19
N GLN A 127 1.68 16.18 -24.99
CA GLN A 127 2.64 16.09 -26.09
C GLN A 127 2.38 14.93 -27.05
N ARG A 128 1.88 13.79 -26.54
CA ARG A 128 1.47 12.65 -27.38
C ARG A 128 0.14 12.84 -28.09
N ALA A 129 -0.73 13.72 -27.62
CA ALA A 129 -2.02 13.99 -28.28
C ALA A 129 -1.90 14.93 -29.50
N PHE A 130 -0.73 15.55 -29.68
CA PHE A 130 -0.41 16.45 -30.81
C PHE A 130 0.67 15.89 -31.74
N ALA A 131 1.01 14.61 -31.61
CA ALA A 131 1.92 13.87 -32.49
C ALA A 131 1.14 12.73 -33.14
#